data_AF-A0A9N9T665-F1
#
_entry.id   AF-A0A9N9T665-F1
#
_cell.length_a   1.000
_cell.length_b   1.000
_cell.length_c   1.000
_cell.angle_alpha   90.00
_cell.angle_beta   90.00
_cell.angle_gamma   90.00
#
_symmetry.space_group_name_H-M   'P 1'
#
loop_
_entity.id
_entity.type
_entity.pdbx_description
1 polymer ?
#
loop_
_entity_poly.entity_id
_entity_poly.type
_entity_poly.pdbx_seq_one_letter_code
_entity_poly.pdbx_strand_id
1 'polypeptide(L)'
;MQSGKPLPLKENALFKRILKCYEQKQYKNGLKFAKQILSNPKYTEHGETLAMKGLTLNCFGRKEKAYEYVRRGLRNDLKSHVCWHVYGLLQKSDKKYDEAIKCYM
;
A
#
# COMPACT_ATOMS: atom_id res chain seq x y z
N MET A 1 6.65 13.78 11.76
CA MET A 1 5.57 14.18 10.82
C MET A 1 4.78 12.93 10.45
N GLN A 2 3.62 12.69 11.08
CA GLN A 2 2.71 11.60 10.73
C GLN A 2 1.52 12.21 10.00
N SER A 3 1.50 12.06 8.67
CA SER A 3 0.41 12.54 7.81
C SER A 3 -0.47 11.35 7.45
N GLY A 4 -1.63 11.29 8.11
CA GLY A 4 -2.64 10.24 7.99
C GLY A 4 -3.36 10.10 9.33
N LYS A 5 -4.70 10.05 9.33
CA LYS A 5 -5.50 9.92 10.57
C LYS A 5 -4.93 8.77 11.41
N PRO A 6 -4.49 9.00 12.66
CA PRO A 6 -3.77 7.99 13.42
C PRO A 6 -4.63 6.74 13.55
N LEU A 7 -4.11 5.63 13.01
CA LEU A 7 -4.71 4.32 13.20
C LEU A 7 -4.80 4.06 14.71
N PRO A 8 -5.92 3.50 15.22
CA PRO A 8 -6.03 3.08 16.61
C PRO A 8 -4.88 2.13 16.96
N LEU A 9 -4.50 2.06 18.25
CA LEU A 9 -3.43 1.18 18.73
C LEU A 9 -3.48 -0.24 18.15
N LYS A 10 -4.68 -0.82 18.01
CA LYS A 10 -4.89 -2.15 17.41
C LYS A 10 -4.50 -2.20 15.92
N GLU A 11 -5.05 -1.30 15.10
CA GLU A 11 -4.80 -1.26 13.66
C GLU A 11 -3.36 -0.82 13.34
N ASN A 12 -2.80 0.09 14.14
CA ASN A 12 -1.41 0.51 14.02
C ASN A 12 -0.45 -0.66 14.33
N ALA A 13 -0.77 -1.50 15.32
CA ALA A 13 -0.01 -2.71 15.59
C ALA A 13 -0.09 -3.72 14.43
N LEU A 14 -1.26 -3.87 13.80
CA LEU A 14 -1.41 -4.67 12.58
C LEU A 14 -0.60 -4.08 11.43
N PHE A 15 -0.61 -2.76 11.25
CA PHE A 15 0.14 -2.09 10.19
C PHE A 15 1.65 -2.30 10.34
N LYS A 16 2.20 -2.14 11.56
CA LYS A 16 3.59 -2.47 11.86
C LYS A 16 3.93 -3.94 11.58
N ARG A 17 3.00 -4.86 11.86
CA ARG A 17 3.16 -6.28 11.49
C ARG A 17 3.21 -6.49 9.98
N ILE A 18 2.43 -5.74 9.19
CA ILE A 18 2.49 -5.82 7.72
C ILE A 18 3.88 -5.45 7.21
N LEU A 19 4.46 -4.35 7.71
CA LEU A 19 5.83 -3.93 7.37
C LEU A 19 6.84 -5.03 7.69
N LYS A 20 6.78 -5.58 8.92
CA LYS A 20 7.66 -6.67 9.34
C LYS A 20 7.48 -7.94 8.48
N CYS A 21 6.24 -8.29 8.14
CA CYS A 21 5.96 -9.41 7.23
C CYS A 21 6.56 -9.16 5.84
N TYR A 22 6.53 -7.93 5.35
CA TYR A 22 7.14 -7.58 4.07
C TYR A 22 8.67 -7.73 4.12
N GLU A 23 9.33 -7.23 5.17
CA GLU A 23 10.78 -7.42 5.38
C GLU A 23 11.18 -8.89 5.48
N GLN A 24 10.35 -9.70 6.13
CA GLN A 24 10.54 -11.16 6.24
C GLN A 24 10.08 -11.93 5.00
N LYS A 25 9.65 -11.24 3.92
CA LYS A 25 9.07 -11.84 2.69
C LYS A 25 7.83 -12.72 2.93
N GLN A 26 7.16 -12.57 4.07
CA GLN A 26 5.92 -13.26 4.43
C GLN A 26 4.68 -12.56 3.85
N TYR A 27 4.61 -12.46 2.53
CA TYR A 27 3.58 -11.69 1.83
C TYR A 27 2.15 -12.21 2.08
N LYS A 28 1.96 -13.53 2.27
CA LYS A 28 0.65 -14.12 2.59
C LYS A 28 0.08 -13.57 3.90
N ASN A 29 0.92 -13.47 4.93
CA ASN A 29 0.53 -12.94 6.24
C ASN A 29 0.29 -11.42 6.17
N GLY A 30 1.17 -10.69 5.48
CA GLY A 30 1.00 -9.25 5.25
C GLY A 30 -0.34 -8.93 4.58
N LEU A 31 -0.74 -9.73 3.57
CA LEU A 31 -2.03 -9.55 2.90
C LEU A 31 -3.23 -9.82 3.82
N LYS A 32 -3.13 -10.81 4.71
CA LYS A 32 -4.18 -11.12 5.69
C LYS A 32 -4.39 -9.96 6.66
N PHE A 33 -3.30 -9.41 7.21
CA PHE A 33 -3.37 -8.26 8.12
C PHE A 33 -3.86 -7.00 7.40
N ALA A 34 -3.43 -6.75 6.16
CA ALA A 34 -3.93 -5.63 5.38
C ALA A 34 -5.45 -5.73 5.15
N LYS A 35 -5.95 -6.91 4.79
CA LYS A 35 -7.41 -7.14 4.65
C LYS A 35 -8.14 -6.94 5.97
N GLN A 36 -7.55 -7.33 7.10
CA GLN A 36 -8.16 -7.15 8.42
C GLN A 36 -8.36 -5.66 8.74
N ILE A 37 -7.35 -4.82 8.47
CA ILE A 37 -7.48 -3.36 8.66
C ILE A 37 -8.55 -2.78 7.72
N LEU A 38 -8.53 -3.19 6.45
CA LEU A 38 -9.48 -2.72 5.44
C LEU A 38 -10.90 -3.26 5.64
N SER A 39 -11.09 -4.30 6.47
CA SER A 39 -12.41 -4.84 6.80
C SER A 39 -13.21 -3.88 7.68
N ASN A 40 -12.54 -2.96 8.37
CA ASN A 40 -13.20 -1.96 9.19
C ASN A 40 -13.64 -0.80 8.27
N PRO A 41 -14.94 -0.46 8.21
CA PRO A 41 -15.44 0.60 7.32
C PRO A 41 -14.80 1.97 7.60
N LYS A 42 -14.31 2.22 8.82
CA LYS A 42 -13.55 3.44 9.15
C LYS A 42 -12.19 3.54 8.45
N TYR A 43 -11.59 2.40 8.08
CA TYR A 43 -10.22 2.29 7.55
C TYR A 43 -10.17 1.56 6.20
N THR A 44 -11.31 1.15 5.63
CA THR A 44 -11.42 0.59 4.26
C THR A 44 -10.73 1.47 3.21
N GLU A 45 -10.71 2.79 3.43
CA GLU A 45 -10.12 3.76 2.51
C GLU A 45 -8.77 4.29 2.99
N HIS A 46 -8.16 3.65 3.99
CA HIS A 46 -6.88 4.08 4.53
C HIS A 46 -5.75 3.93 3.48
N GLY A 47 -5.18 5.06 3.08
CA GLY A 47 -4.23 5.14 1.98
C GLY A 47 -3.01 4.24 2.16
N GLU A 48 -2.36 4.31 3.33
CA GLU A 48 -1.13 3.57 3.60
C GLU A 48 -1.36 2.05 3.60
N THR A 49 -2.50 1.60 4.10
CA THR A 49 -2.86 0.17 4.13
C THR A 49 -3.16 -0.35 2.73
N LEU A 50 -3.87 0.44 1.91
CA LEU A 50 -4.09 0.12 0.50
C LEU A 50 -2.77 0.05 -0.26
N ALA A 51 -1.86 0.98 -0.01
CA ALA A 51 -0.53 0.98 -0.60
C ALA A 51 0.26 -0.29 -0.21
N MET A 52 0.35 -0.61 1.09
CA MET A 52 1.02 -1.82 1.56
C MET A 52 0.41 -3.11 0.99
N LYS A 53 -0.93 -3.17 0.84
CA LYS A 53 -1.62 -4.28 0.17
C LYS A 53 -1.20 -4.38 -1.30
N GLY A 54 -1.13 -3.25 -2.00
CA GLY A 54 -0.65 -3.18 -3.38
C GLY A 54 0.79 -3.66 -3.51
N LEU A 55 1.69 -3.17 -2.66
CA LEU A 55 3.09 -3.62 -2.63
C LEU A 55 3.21 -5.14 -2.45
N THR A 56 2.43 -5.68 -1.52
CA THR A 56 2.38 -7.13 -1.26
C THR A 56 1.88 -7.90 -2.49
N LEU A 57 0.87 -7.40 -3.20
CA LEU A 57 0.36 -8.01 -4.44
C LEU A 57 1.39 -7.96 -5.59
N ASN A 58 2.21 -6.91 -5.64
CA ASN A 58 3.29 -6.80 -6.62
C ASN A 58 4.30 -7.95 -6.44
N CYS A 59 4.63 -8.31 -5.19
CA CYS A 59 5.49 -9.46 -4.90
C CYS A 59 4.89 -10.81 -5.33
N PHE A 60 3.57 -10.89 -5.50
CA PHE A 60 2.90 -12.07 -6.08
C PHE A 60 2.85 -12.05 -7.62
N GLY A 61 3.48 -11.08 -8.28
CA GLY A 61 3.44 -10.90 -9.73
C GLY A 61 2.13 -10.26 -10.23
N ARG A 62 1.22 -9.85 -9.35
CA ARG A 62 -0.06 -9.22 -9.72
C ARG A 62 0.06 -7.70 -9.81
N LYS A 63 0.87 -7.26 -10.78
CA LYS A 63 1.25 -5.85 -10.99
C LYS A 63 0.06 -4.93 -11.24
N GLU A 64 -0.85 -5.29 -12.15
CA GLU A 64 -2.03 -4.46 -12.47
C GLU A 64 -2.87 -4.14 -11.24
N LYS A 65 -3.21 -5.17 -10.45
CA LYS A 65 -3.96 -4.99 -9.20
C LYS A 65 -3.15 -4.19 -8.18
N ALA A 66 -1.84 -4.41 -8.10
CA ALA A 66 -0.97 -3.64 -7.21
C ALA A 66 -1.05 -2.14 -7.51
N TYR A 67 -0.93 -1.74 -8.78
CA TYR A 67 -1.05 -0.34 -9.20
C TYR A 67 -2.42 0.25 -8.88
N GLU A 68 -3.51 -0.48 -9.14
CA GLU A 68 -4.86 -0.02 -8.81
C GLU A 68 -5.00 0.29 -7.32
N TYR A 69 -4.55 -0.62 -6.45
CA TYR A 69 -4.60 -0.41 -4.99
C TYR A 69 -3.71 0.75 -4.52
N VAL A 70 -2.49 0.87 -5.05
CA VAL A 70 -1.59 1.97 -4.67
C VAL A 70 -2.13 3.32 -5.16
N ARG A 71 -2.63 3.40 -6.40
CA ARG A 71 -3.25 4.64 -6.94
C ARG A 71 -4.49 5.03 -6.16
N ARG A 72 -5.32 4.05 -5.77
CA ARG A 72 -6.46 4.30 -4.88
C ARG A 72 -6.00 4.79 -3.50
N GLY A 73 -4.95 4.19 -2.95
CA GLY A 73 -4.37 4.62 -1.68
C GLY A 73 -3.83 6.06 -1.73
N LEU A 74 -3.13 6.42 -2.82
CA LEU A 74 -2.68 7.78 -3.09
C LEU A 74 -3.83 8.77 -3.23
N ARG A 75 -4.91 8.41 -3.94
CA ARG A 75 -6.10 9.29 -4.05
C ARG A 75 -6.72 9.61 -2.68
N ASN A 76 -6.70 8.64 -1.76
CA ASN A 76 -7.22 8.83 -0.41
C ASN A 76 -6.26 9.58 0.51
N ASP A 77 -4.94 9.42 0.33
CA ASP A 77 -3.93 10.14 1.08
C ASP A 77 -2.74 10.57 0.21
N LEU A 78 -2.93 11.71 -0.48
CA LEU A 78 -1.95 12.31 -1.39
C LEU A 78 -0.71 12.87 -0.66
N LYS A 79 -0.80 13.09 0.66
CA LYS A 79 0.28 13.66 1.48
C LYS A 79 1.09 12.58 2.21
N SER A 80 0.67 11.33 2.15
CA SER A 80 1.39 10.23 2.80
C SER A 80 2.68 9.90 2.06
N HIS A 81 3.81 10.11 2.75
CA HIS A 81 5.12 9.69 2.28
C HIS A 81 5.18 8.17 2.06
N VAL A 82 4.45 7.37 2.84
CA VAL A 82 4.42 5.91 2.69
C VAL A 82 3.77 5.52 1.37
N CYS A 83 2.63 6.11 1.01
CA CYS A 83 1.96 5.85 -0.26
C CYS A 83 2.85 6.16 -1.46
N TRP A 84 3.52 7.32 -1.44
CA TRP A 84 4.46 7.72 -2.49
C TRP A 84 5.69 6.82 -2.55
N HIS A 85 6.24 6.44 -1.39
CA HIS A 85 7.37 5.53 -1.32
C HIS A 85 7.03 4.16 -1.93
N VAL A 86 5.87 3.60 -1.58
CA VAL A 86 5.38 2.34 -2.17
C VAL A 86 5.16 2.46 -3.67
N TYR A 87 4.60 3.57 -4.14
CA TYR A 87 4.42 3.82 -5.57
C TYR A 87 5.76 3.84 -6.32
N GLY A 88 6.77 4.52 -5.76
CA GLY A 88 8.14 4.51 -6.31
C GLY A 88 8.76 3.12 -6.36
N LEU A 89 8.55 2.29 -5.33
CA LEU A 89 8.99 0.90 -5.32
C LEU A 89 8.31 0.06 -6.42
N LEU A 90 6.99 0.25 -6.62
CA LEU A 90 6.24 -0.39 -7.70
C LEU A 90 6.79 -0.02 -9.09
N GLN A 91 6.99 1.28 -9.33
CA GLN A 91 7.52 1.81 -10.59
C GLN A 91 8.92 1.27 -10.88
N LYS A 92 9.80 1.29 -9.87
CA LYS A 92 11.15 0.71 -9.96
C LYS A 92 11.11 -0.79 -10.30
N SER A 93 10.14 -1.53 -9.76
CA SER A 93 9.97 -2.96 -10.03
C SER A 93 9.47 -3.26 -11.44
N ASP A 94 8.83 -2.31 -12.12
CA ASP A 94 8.26 -2.53 -13.45
C ASP A 94 9.17 -2.10 -14.60
N LYS A 95 10.21 -1.28 -14.36
CA LYS A 95 11.04 -0.62 -15.41
C LYS A 95 10.20 0.10 -16.49
N LYS A 96 8.91 0.31 -16.25
CA LYS A 96 7.99 0.98 -17.17
C LYS A 96 8.05 2.49 -16.95
N TYR A 97 9.10 3.10 -17.48
CA TYR A 97 9.20 4.57 -17.52
C TYR A 97 8.12 5.19 -18.43
N ASP A 98 7.64 4.45 -19.44
CA ASP A 98 6.67 4.94 -20.43
C ASP A 98 5.22 5.07 -19.93
N GLU A 99 4.72 4.15 -19.09
CA GLU A 99 3.33 4.21 -18.59
C GLU A 99 3.12 5.28 -17.52
N ALA A 100 4.19 5.71 -16.83
CA ALA A 100 4.14 6.84 -15.91
C ALA A 100 3.74 8.13 -16.62
N ILE A 101 4.16 8.32 -17.88
CA ILE A 101 3.89 9.53 -18.68
C ILE A 101 2.41 9.62 -19.04
N LYS A 102 1.75 8.50 -19.39
CA LYS A 102 0.33 8.48 -19.79
C LYS A 102 -0.66 8.72 -18.65
N CYS A 103 -0.25 8.53 -17.40
CA CYS A 103 -1.12 8.79 -16.25
C CYS A 103 -1.15 10.26 -15.81
N TYR A 104 -0.33 11.11 -16.44
CA TYR A 104 -0.24 12.55 -16.22
C TYR A 104 -0.83 13.40 -17.37
N MET A 105 -1.30 12.78 -18.46
CA MET A 105 -2.18 13.41 -19.47
C MET A 105 -3.63 13.00 -19.23
#